data_AF-A0A9N9T105-F1
#
_entry.id   AF-A0A9N9T105-F1
#
_cell.length_a   1.000
_cell.length_b   1.000
_cell.length_c   1.000
_cell.angle_alpha   90.00
_cell.angle_beta   90.00
_cell.angle_gamma   90.00
#
_symmetry.space_group_name_H-M   'P 1'
#
loop_
_entity.id
_entity.type
_entity.pdbx_description
1 polymer ?
#
loop_
_entity_poly.entity_id
_entity_poly.type
_entity_poly.pdbx_seq_one_letter_code
_entity_poly.pdbx_strand_id
1 'polypeptide(L)'
;MAVVTVDEIKEVISSISNETQNNINFLKENALYQLNLCKNIDAKTLDSKSTSLEHFKNLNDGITADVNRIKEISKNNKSYVAKSQTNADDLNTKNNELQMKCTDIQKEINALEHKISHVKAKEKHFQKRRDKILVFKLLTNTHFCYDTKNIRGYVTGKSPDAFKTFDFNPQKMDNKKIIDNLYNNLKVCCNTRSPGDREDKENEEQ
;
A
#
# COMPACT_ATOMS: atom_id res chain seq x y z
N MET A 1 56.15 89.24 82.47
CA MET A 1 56.17 88.85 81.04
C MET A 1 57.49 88.15 80.80
N ALA A 2 57.48 86.89 80.37
CA ALA A 2 58.71 86.22 79.94
C ALA A 2 59.18 86.89 78.64
N VAL A 3 60.39 87.42 78.63
CA VAL A 3 60.98 88.09 77.45
C VAL A 3 61.54 86.99 76.57
N VAL A 4 60.85 86.72 75.45
CA VAL A 4 61.31 85.77 74.43
C VAL A 4 62.59 86.33 73.81
N THR A 5 63.64 85.53 73.81
CA THR A 5 64.95 85.89 73.25
C THR A 5 64.97 85.72 71.74
N VAL A 6 65.85 86.48 71.06
CA VAL A 6 66.01 86.39 69.60
C VAL A 6 66.42 84.97 69.17
N ASP A 7 67.12 84.23 70.02
CA ASP A 7 67.55 82.86 69.73
C ASP A 7 66.39 81.87 69.80
N GLU A 8 65.44 82.02 70.73
CA GLU A 8 64.20 81.24 70.77
C GLU A 8 63.33 81.49 69.53
N ILE A 9 63.29 82.73 69.01
CA ILE A 9 62.58 83.05 67.76
C ILE A 9 63.26 82.38 66.55
N LYS A 10 64.59 82.38 66.49
CA LYS A 10 65.34 81.70 65.41
C LYS A 10 65.15 80.19 65.43
N GLU A 11 65.09 79.59 66.61
CA GLU A 11 64.86 78.15 66.77
C GLU A 11 63.45 77.78 66.32
N VAL A 12 62.44 78.57 66.69
CA VAL A 12 61.06 78.38 66.20
C VAL A 12 60.96 78.54 64.68
N ILE A 13 61.58 79.57 64.10
CA ILE A 13 61.59 79.77 62.63
C ILE A 13 62.30 78.61 61.93
N SER A 14 63.42 78.13 62.47
CA SER A 14 64.15 76.99 61.92
C SER A 14 63.35 75.69 62.02
N SER A 15 62.62 75.50 63.13
CA SER A 15 61.72 74.37 63.32
C SER A 15 60.55 74.40 62.33
N ILE A 16 59.87 75.55 62.19
CA ILE A 16 58.79 75.75 61.20
C ILE A 16 59.31 75.53 59.78
N SER A 17 60.49 76.04 59.45
CA SER A 17 61.12 75.86 58.14
C SER A 17 61.42 74.38 57.86
N ASN A 18 62.00 73.67 58.81
CA ASN A 18 62.29 72.24 58.68
C ASN A 18 61.02 71.39 58.58
N GLU A 19 60.00 71.70 59.36
CA GLU A 19 58.70 71.01 59.32
C GLU A 19 57.97 71.27 58.00
N THR A 20 58.02 72.51 57.51
CA THR A 20 57.48 72.88 56.20
C THR A 20 58.22 72.14 55.07
N GLN A 21 59.55 72.07 55.15
CA GLN A 21 60.38 71.36 54.17
C GLN A 21 60.09 69.85 54.18
N ASN A 22 59.92 69.25 55.35
CA ASN A 22 59.56 67.84 55.50
C ASN A 22 58.17 67.54 54.92
N ASN A 23 57.19 68.42 55.17
CA ASN A 23 55.85 68.29 54.60
C ASN A 23 55.84 68.43 53.07
N ILE A 24 56.64 69.37 52.53
CA ILE A 24 56.81 69.52 51.08
C ILE A 24 57.45 68.28 50.47
N ASN A 25 58.50 67.73 51.11
CA ASN A 25 59.15 66.51 50.65
C ASN A 25 58.19 65.31 50.64
N PHE A 26 57.42 65.13 51.71
CA PHE A 26 56.41 64.08 51.80
C PHE A 26 55.34 64.19 50.70
N LEU A 27 54.80 65.40 50.47
CA LEU A 27 53.83 65.63 49.39
C LEU A 27 54.43 65.35 48.01
N LYS A 28 55.69 65.72 47.80
CA LYS A 28 56.39 65.50 46.53
C LYS A 28 56.68 64.01 46.28
N GLU A 29 57.08 63.27 47.31
CA GLU A 29 57.29 61.82 47.24
C GLU A 29 55.99 61.07 47.01
N ASN A 30 54.91 61.44 47.72
CA ASN A 30 53.60 60.85 47.51
C ASN A 30 53.06 61.13 46.10
N ALA A 31 53.22 62.36 45.60
CA ALA A 31 52.85 62.70 44.23
C ALA A 31 53.68 61.90 43.20
N LEU A 32 54.99 61.71 43.43
CA LEU A 32 55.84 60.88 42.58
C LEU A 32 55.41 59.41 42.61
N TYR A 33 55.07 58.89 43.78
CA TYR A 33 54.60 57.52 43.95
C TYR A 33 53.29 57.26 43.20
N GLN A 34 52.31 58.17 43.34
CA GLN A 34 51.04 58.10 42.60
C GLN A 34 51.24 58.24 41.09
N LEU A 35 52.14 59.14 40.65
CA LEU A 35 52.47 59.31 39.24
C LEU A 35 53.17 58.08 38.65
N ASN A 36 54.02 57.40 39.43
CA ASN A 36 54.63 56.13 39.04
C ASN A 36 53.61 54.99 38.98
N LEU A 37 52.68 54.90 39.94
CA LEU A 37 51.55 53.97 39.89
C LEU A 37 50.73 54.13 38.60
N CYS A 38 50.41 55.37 38.22
CA CYS A 38 49.70 55.67 36.98
C CYS A 38 50.54 55.40 35.72
N LYS A 39 51.84 55.68 35.73
CA LYS A 39 52.76 55.35 34.61
C LYS A 39 52.97 53.85 34.42
N ASN A 40 52.86 53.07 35.50
CA ASN A 40 53.02 51.61 35.47
C ASN A 40 51.74 50.89 35.01
N ILE A 41 50.62 51.60 34.81
CA ILE A 41 49.52 51.12 33.98
C ILE A 41 49.99 51.24 32.54
N ASP A 42 50.78 50.25 32.11
CA ASP A 42 51.37 50.22 30.77
C ASP A 42 50.25 50.16 29.74
N ALA A 43 50.14 51.18 28.89
CA ALA A 43 49.14 51.31 27.84
C ALA A 43 49.08 50.07 26.94
N LYS A 44 50.21 49.37 26.77
CA LYS A 44 50.27 48.08 26.06
C LYS A 44 49.41 46.99 26.73
N THR A 45 49.35 46.97 28.05
CA THR A 45 48.54 46.01 28.83
C THR A 45 47.05 46.34 28.74
N LEU A 46 46.71 47.62 28.60
CA LEU A 46 45.33 48.06 28.40
C LEU A 46 44.87 47.72 26.98
N ASP A 47 45.69 47.98 25.97
CA ASP A 47 45.43 47.62 24.56
C ASP A 47 45.35 46.10 24.36
N SER A 48 46.23 45.32 25.00
CA SER A 48 46.16 43.85 24.90
C SER A 48 44.90 43.29 25.57
N LYS A 49 44.45 43.88 26.69
CA LYS A 49 43.19 43.52 27.35
C LYS A 49 41.98 43.94 26.52
N SER A 50 42.00 45.13 25.91
CA SER A 50 40.97 45.61 24.99
C SER A 50 40.84 44.68 23.78
N THR A 51 41.95 44.33 23.15
CA THR A 51 41.99 43.39 22.01
C THR A 51 41.47 42.00 22.40
N SER A 52 41.83 41.51 23.58
CA SER A 52 41.31 40.24 24.10
C SER A 52 39.80 40.30 24.35
N LEU A 53 39.30 41.41 24.89
CA LEU A 53 37.87 41.62 25.14
C LEU A 53 37.07 41.67 23.82
N GLU A 54 37.60 42.36 22.80
CA GLU A 54 37.04 42.40 21.44
C GLU A 54 36.97 40.99 20.85
N HIS A 55 38.03 40.19 21.01
CA HIS A 55 38.06 38.80 20.56
C HIS A 55 37.01 37.93 21.26
N PHE A 56 36.87 38.04 22.59
CA PHE A 56 35.83 37.33 23.33
C PHE A 56 34.42 37.75 22.95
N LYS A 57 34.20 39.04 22.65
CA LYS A 57 32.91 39.53 22.17
C LYS A 57 32.56 38.92 20.81
N ASN A 58 33.51 38.91 19.87
CA ASN A 58 33.32 38.29 18.56
C ASN A 58 33.05 36.78 18.67
N LEU A 59 33.74 36.08 19.57
CA LEU A 59 33.46 34.66 19.86
C LEU A 59 32.04 34.48 20.43
N ASN A 60 31.63 35.31 21.37
CA ASN A 60 30.30 35.23 21.99
C ASN A 60 29.18 35.52 20.98
N ASP A 61 29.38 36.47 20.08
CA ASP A 61 28.44 36.78 19.00
C ASP A 61 28.35 35.61 18.02
N GLY A 62 29.48 34.98 17.68
CA GLY A 62 29.54 33.75 16.87
C GLY A 62 28.80 32.58 17.53
N ILE A 63 29.05 32.32 18.81
CA ILE A 63 28.36 31.29 19.60
C ILE A 63 26.84 31.56 19.62
N THR A 64 26.44 32.83 19.78
CA THR A 64 25.02 33.21 19.80
C THR A 64 24.34 32.93 18.46
N ALA A 65 25.01 33.23 17.34
CA ALA A 65 24.52 32.92 16.01
C ALA A 65 24.36 31.40 15.79
N ASP A 66 25.36 30.61 16.20
CA ASP A 66 25.32 29.15 16.08
C ASP A 66 24.20 28.54 16.94
N VAL A 67 24.01 29.01 18.17
CA VAL A 67 22.91 28.57 19.05
C VAL A 67 21.55 28.84 18.40
N ASN A 68 21.36 30.01 17.79
CA ASN A 68 20.12 30.35 17.11
C ASN A 68 19.89 29.45 15.89
N ARG A 69 20.92 29.20 15.08
CA ARG A 69 20.87 28.29 13.94
C ARG A 69 20.52 26.86 14.36
N ILE A 70 21.12 26.36 15.45
CA ILE A 70 20.82 25.03 16.00
C ILE A 70 19.37 24.95 16.47
N LYS A 71 18.84 26.00 17.12
CA LYS A 71 17.43 26.04 17.55
C LYS A 71 16.48 25.94 16.36
N GLU A 72 16.75 26.64 15.27
CA GLU A 72 15.93 26.57 14.04
C GLU A 72 16.00 25.20 13.39
N ILE A 73 17.19 24.61 13.25
CA ILE A 73 17.37 23.25 12.73
C ILE A 73 16.61 22.25 13.59
N SER A 74 16.73 22.34 14.92
CA SER A 74 16.01 21.48 15.86
C SER A 74 14.49 21.58 15.70
N LYS A 75 13.96 22.79 15.55
CA LYS A 75 12.52 23.03 15.30
C LYS A 75 12.06 22.39 13.99
N ASN A 76 12.84 22.55 12.92
CA ASN A 76 12.54 21.96 11.61
C ASN A 76 12.59 20.43 11.67
N ASN A 77 13.60 19.85 12.30
CA ASN A 77 13.72 18.40 12.46
C ASN A 77 12.55 17.81 13.25
N LYS A 78 12.10 18.46 14.33
CA LYS A 78 10.89 18.04 15.05
C LYS A 78 9.66 18.02 14.15
N SER A 79 9.51 19.02 13.27
CA SER A 79 8.42 19.04 12.29
C SER A 79 8.52 17.92 11.26
N TYR A 80 9.72 17.62 10.75
CA TYR A 80 9.94 16.52 9.83
C TYR A 80 9.64 15.16 10.46
N VAL A 81 10.07 14.93 11.70
CA VAL A 81 9.77 13.68 12.43
C VAL A 81 8.26 13.51 12.61
N ALA A 82 7.55 14.56 13.00
CA ALA A 82 6.09 14.51 13.14
C ALA A 82 5.39 14.18 11.81
N LYS A 83 5.78 14.83 10.71
CA LYS A 83 5.23 14.53 9.37
C LYS A 83 5.55 13.10 8.93
N SER A 84 6.76 12.62 9.20
CA SER A 84 7.15 11.26 8.88
C SER A 84 6.33 10.23 9.65
N GLN A 85 6.00 10.50 10.91
CA GLN A 85 5.15 9.63 11.72
C GLN A 85 3.73 9.58 11.16
N THR A 86 3.13 10.73 10.84
CA THR A 86 1.80 10.79 10.23
C THR A 86 1.75 10.03 8.90
N ASN A 87 2.77 10.19 8.05
CA ASN A 87 2.85 9.45 6.79
C ASN A 87 2.97 7.93 7.01
N ALA A 88 3.70 7.50 8.04
CA ALA A 88 3.81 6.09 8.38
C ALA A 88 2.47 5.50 8.84
N ASP A 89 1.73 6.25 9.67
CA ASP A 89 0.41 5.84 10.18
C ASP A 89 -0.62 5.75 9.03
N ASP A 90 -0.60 6.71 8.10
CA ASP A 90 -1.43 6.70 6.89
C ASP A 90 -1.13 5.51 5.98
N LEU A 91 0.16 5.20 5.77
CA LEU A 91 0.58 4.03 4.99
C LEU A 91 0.14 2.73 5.66
N ASN A 92 0.25 2.64 6.98
CA ASN A 92 -0.18 1.46 7.71
C ASN A 92 -1.71 1.26 7.61
N THR A 93 -2.46 2.36 7.65
CA THR A 93 -3.92 2.34 7.46
C THR A 93 -4.29 1.85 6.06
N LYS A 94 -3.66 2.40 5.01
CA LYS A 94 -3.86 1.94 3.63
C LYS A 94 -3.48 0.47 3.42
N ASN A 95 -2.42 0.01 4.09
CA ASN A 95 -2.01 -1.39 4.02
C ASN A 95 -3.08 -2.31 4.62
N ASN A 96 -3.66 -1.95 5.77
CA ASN A 96 -4.74 -2.71 6.40
C ASN A 96 -5.99 -2.76 5.51
N GLU A 97 -6.37 -1.63 4.89
CA GLU A 97 -7.48 -1.58 3.93
C GLU A 97 -7.25 -2.50 2.71
N LEU A 98 -6.03 -2.48 2.16
CA LEU A 98 -5.66 -3.35 1.04
C LEU A 98 -5.71 -4.83 1.43
N GLN A 99 -5.27 -5.18 2.64
CA GLN A 99 -5.33 -6.56 3.13
C GLN A 99 -6.78 -7.06 3.28
N MET A 100 -7.68 -6.21 3.77
CA MET A 100 -9.12 -6.54 3.81
C MET A 100 -9.69 -6.74 2.40
N LYS A 101 -9.40 -5.84 1.46
CA LYS A 101 -9.84 -5.97 0.06
C LYS A 101 -9.34 -7.25 -0.58
N CYS A 102 -8.08 -7.64 -0.35
CA CYS A 102 -7.53 -8.91 -0.85
C CYS A 102 -8.30 -10.12 -0.28
N THR A 103 -8.64 -10.07 1.00
CA THR A 103 -9.42 -11.13 1.66
C THR A 103 -10.81 -11.27 1.04
N ASP A 104 -11.48 -10.17 0.75
CA ASP A 104 -12.81 -10.20 0.15
C ASP A 104 -12.79 -10.65 -1.31
N ILE A 105 -11.81 -10.20 -2.10
CA ILE A 105 -11.60 -10.70 -3.46
C ILE A 105 -11.34 -12.21 -3.44
N GLN A 106 -10.54 -12.71 -2.49
CA GLN A 106 -10.29 -14.15 -2.38
C GLN A 106 -11.57 -14.96 -2.10
N LYS A 107 -12.48 -14.44 -1.25
CA LYS A 107 -13.78 -15.06 -1.02
C LYS A 107 -14.63 -15.10 -2.29
N GLU A 108 -14.62 -14.02 -3.07
CA GLU A 108 -15.35 -13.96 -4.33
C GLU A 108 -14.81 -14.95 -5.36
N ILE A 109 -13.48 -15.06 -5.49
CA ILE A 109 -12.81 -16.06 -6.34
C ILE A 109 -13.28 -17.47 -5.97
N ASN A 110 -13.21 -17.83 -4.68
CA ASN A 110 -13.63 -19.15 -4.22
C ASN A 110 -15.11 -19.42 -4.54
N ALA A 111 -15.97 -18.42 -4.37
CA ALA A 111 -17.39 -18.54 -4.69
C ALA A 111 -17.63 -18.74 -6.20
N LEU A 112 -16.89 -18.05 -7.06
CA LEU A 112 -16.95 -18.21 -8.51
C LEU A 112 -16.43 -19.58 -8.96
N GLU A 113 -15.34 -20.06 -8.37
CA GLU A 113 -14.80 -21.40 -8.64
C GLU A 113 -15.82 -22.49 -8.30
N HIS A 114 -16.50 -22.37 -7.16
CA HIS A 114 -17.59 -23.27 -6.79
C HIS A 114 -18.76 -23.24 -7.80
N LYS A 115 -19.16 -22.03 -8.25
CA LYS A 115 -20.21 -21.90 -9.29
C LYS A 115 -19.79 -22.57 -10.60
N ILE A 116 -18.56 -22.36 -11.04
CA ILE A 116 -18.01 -22.98 -12.26
C ILE A 116 -18.01 -24.50 -12.14
N SER A 117 -17.55 -25.03 -11.01
CA SER A 117 -17.54 -26.48 -10.76
C SER A 117 -18.95 -27.08 -10.86
N HIS A 118 -19.94 -26.43 -10.26
CA HIS A 118 -21.33 -26.87 -10.32
C HIS A 118 -21.91 -26.80 -11.74
N VAL A 119 -21.60 -25.75 -12.51
CA VAL A 119 -22.01 -25.64 -13.92
C VAL A 119 -21.38 -26.75 -14.76
N LYS A 120 -20.08 -27.00 -14.61
CA LYS A 120 -19.38 -28.11 -15.31
C LYS A 120 -19.99 -29.48 -14.99
N ALA A 121 -20.38 -29.70 -13.74
CA ALA A 121 -21.06 -30.93 -13.33
C ALA A 121 -22.43 -31.09 -14.02
N LYS A 122 -23.22 -30.01 -14.07
CA LYS A 122 -24.50 -29.98 -14.78
C LYS A 122 -24.32 -30.22 -16.29
N GLU A 123 -23.36 -29.54 -16.91
CA GLU A 123 -23.03 -29.70 -18.32
C GLU A 123 -22.66 -31.15 -18.64
N LYS A 124 -21.79 -31.79 -17.85
CA LYS A 124 -21.44 -33.20 -18.01
C LYS A 124 -22.66 -34.13 -17.89
N HIS A 125 -23.60 -33.82 -16.99
CA HIS A 125 -24.84 -34.58 -16.86
C HIS A 125 -25.76 -34.39 -18.08
N PHE A 126 -25.94 -33.16 -18.57
CA PHE A 126 -26.72 -32.90 -19.79
C PHE A 126 -26.07 -33.51 -21.03
N GLN A 127 -24.75 -33.49 -21.11
CA GLN A 127 -23.98 -34.12 -22.17
C GLN A 127 -24.28 -35.62 -22.25
N LYS A 128 -24.21 -36.32 -21.11
CA LYS A 128 -24.60 -37.74 -21.05
C LYS A 128 -26.04 -37.99 -21.49
N ARG A 129 -26.99 -37.10 -21.16
CA ARG A 129 -28.38 -37.22 -21.60
C ARG A 129 -28.53 -37.00 -23.10
N ARG A 130 -27.85 -35.99 -23.65
CA ARG A 130 -27.82 -35.71 -25.08
C ARG A 130 -27.30 -36.91 -25.86
N ASP A 131 -26.21 -37.51 -25.39
CA ASP A 131 -25.59 -38.64 -26.07
C ASP A 131 -26.51 -39.87 -26.06
N LYS A 132 -27.22 -40.13 -24.95
CA LYS A 132 -28.25 -41.19 -24.89
C LYS A 132 -29.40 -40.95 -25.88
N ILE A 133 -29.89 -39.71 -25.98
CA ILE A 133 -30.95 -39.34 -26.93
C ILE A 133 -30.45 -39.51 -28.37
N LEU A 134 -29.20 -39.12 -28.65
CA LEU A 134 -28.61 -39.27 -29.98
C LEU A 134 -28.47 -40.73 -30.37
N VAL A 135 -27.99 -41.60 -29.48
CA VAL A 135 -27.95 -43.06 -29.71
C VAL A 135 -29.35 -43.59 -29.99
N PHE A 136 -30.36 -43.20 -29.21
CA PHE A 136 -31.73 -43.59 -29.48
C PHE A 136 -32.19 -43.14 -30.87
N LYS A 137 -31.92 -41.88 -31.26
CA LYS A 137 -32.25 -41.37 -32.59
C LYS A 137 -31.53 -42.13 -33.71
N LEU A 138 -30.26 -42.48 -33.52
CA LEU A 138 -29.50 -43.26 -34.51
C LEU A 138 -30.02 -44.69 -34.66
N LEU A 139 -30.37 -45.35 -33.55
CA LEU A 139 -30.88 -46.73 -33.56
C LEU A 139 -32.29 -46.83 -34.14
N THR A 140 -33.11 -45.82 -33.92
CA THR A 140 -34.53 -45.87 -34.26
C THR A 140 -34.92 -44.99 -35.45
N ASN A 141 -34.05 -44.07 -35.86
CA ASN A 141 -34.34 -43.03 -36.87
C ASN A 141 -35.72 -42.36 -36.64
N THR A 142 -36.06 -42.17 -35.35
CA THR A 142 -37.35 -41.64 -34.92
C THR A 142 -37.25 -40.16 -34.60
N HIS A 143 -38.17 -39.39 -35.17
CA HIS A 143 -38.29 -37.95 -35.01
C HIS A 143 -39.58 -37.61 -34.28
N PHE A 144 -39.47 -37.19 -33.03
CA PHE A 144 -40.62 -36.73 -32.25
C PHE A 144 -40.91 -35.24 -32.53
N CYS A 145 -42.18 -34.86 -32.55
CA CYS A 145 -42.57 -33.45 -32.45
C CYS A 145 -42.81 -33.10 -30.98
N TYR A 146 -42.22 -32.00 -30.53
CA TYR A 146 -42.18 -31.63 -29.11
C TYR A 146 -43.22 -30.59 -28.68
N ASP A 147 -44.20 -30.28 -29.52
CA ASP A 147 -45.17 -29.19 -29.32
C ASP A 147 -46.58 -29.68 -28.91
N THR A 148 -46.72 -30.90 -28.39
CA THR A 148 -48.06 -31.49 -28.19
C THR A 148 -48.23 -32.29 -26.91
N LYS A 149 -49.48 -32.31 -26.41
CA LYS A 149 -49.96 -33.19 -25.34
C LYS A 149 -49.95 -34.69 -25.72
N ASN A 150 -49.85 -34.98 -27.02
CA ASN A 150 -49.72 -36.32 -27.57
C ASN A 150 -48.25 -36.66 -27.87
N ILE A 151 -47.92 -37.94 -27.85
CA ILE A 151 -46.65 -38.50 -28.34
C ILE A 151 -46.79 -38.67 -29.85
N ARG A 152 -46.30 -37.70 -30.62
CA ARG A 152 -46.37 -37.71 -32.08
C ARG A 152 -45.00 -37.60 -32.72
N GLY A 153 -44.91 -38.06 -33.96
CA GLY A 153 -43.65 -38.05 -34.70
C GLY A 153 -43.70 -38.90 -35.94
N TYR A 154 -42.51 -39.23 -36.44
CA TYR A 154 -42.35 -40.14 -37.56
C TYR A 154 -41.06 -40.96 -37.42
N VAL A 155 -41.04 -42.11 -38.09
CA VAL A 155 -39.90 -43.02 -38.19
C VAL A 155 -39.50 -43.09 -39.66
N THR A 156 -38.22 -42.91 -39.96
CA THR A 156 -37.67 -43.02 -41.33
C THR A 156 -36.87 -44.31 -41.51
N GLY A 157 -37.07 -44.98 -42.63
CA GLY A 157 -36.34 -46.16 -43.07
C GLY A 157 -35.15 -45.81 -43.97
N LYS A 158 -34.55 -46.84 -44.58
CA LYS A 158 -33.39 -46.66 -45.47
C LYS A 158 -33.74 -46.02 -46.82
N SER A 159 -34.98 -46.20 -47.29
CA SER A 159 -35.48 -45.59 -48.53
C SER A 159 -36.27 -44.32 -48.22
N PRO A 160 -36.21 -43.28 -49.08
CA PRO A 160 -36.95 -42.03 -48.91
C PRO A 160 -38.46 -42.22 -48.69
N ASP A 161 -39.03 -43.28 -49.29
CA ASP A 161 -40.46 -43.59 -49.23
C ASP A 161 -40.86 -44.44 -48.01
N ALA A 162 -39.88 -44.99 -47.28
CA ALA A 162 -40.15 -45.80 -46.09
C ALA A 162 -40.26 -44.90 -44.85
N PHE A 163 -41.35 -44.17 -44.71
CA PHE A 163 -41.63 -43.43 -43.47
C PHE A 163 -43.01 -43.77 -42.90
N LYS A 164 -43.09 -43.75 -41.57
CA LYS A 164 -44.34 -43.95 -40.83
C LYS A 164 -44.51 -42.86 -39.79
N THR A 165 -45.64 -42.17 -39.84
CA THR A 165 -46.02 -41.21 -38.81
C THR A 165 -46.77 -41.91 -37.68
N PHE A 166 -46.78 -41.30 -36.50
CA PHE A 166 -47.56 -41.74 -35.34
C PHE A 166 -48.06 -40.55 -34.53
N ASP A 167 -49.20 -40.73 -33.88
CA ASP A 167 -49.81 -39.78 -32.95
C ASP A 167 -50.56 -40.56 -31.87
N PHE A 168 -49.96 -40.68 -30.68
CA PHE A 168 -50.52 -41.42 -29.56
C PHE A 168 -50.92 -40.48 -28.44
N ASN A 169 -52.13 -40.64 -27.92
CA ASN A 169 -52.57 -39.90 -26.74
C ASN A 169 -52.21 -40.69 -25.46
N PRO A 170 -51.24 -40.23 -24.63
CA PRO A 170 -50.79 -40.96 -23.45
C PRO A 170 -51.84 -41.02 -22.33
N GLN A 171 -52.91 -40.21 -22.39
CA GLN A 171 -54.03 -40.29 -21.44
C GLN A 171 -55.05 -41.38 -21.79
N LYS A 172 -55.06 -41.84 -23.05
CA LYS A 172 -56.04 -42.82 -23.57
C LYS A 172 -55.42 -44.17 -23.93
N MET A 173 -54.09 -44.26 -23.96
CA MET A 173 -53.36 -45.46 -24.32
C MET A 173 -52.30 -45.76 -23.27
N ASP A 174 -52.19 -47.01 -22.85
CA ASP A 174 -51.20 -47.46 -21.89
C ASP A 174 -49.79 -47.48 -22.51
N ASN A 175 -48.78 -47.27 -21.67
CA ASN A 175 -47.38 -47.17 -22.10
C ASN A 175 -46.92 -48.40 -22.88
N LYS A 176 -47.40 -49.60 -22.54
CA LYS A 176 -47.01 -50.83 -23.24
C LYS A 176 -47.50 -50.81 -24.68
N LYS A 177 -48.78 -50.50 -24.92
CA LYS A 177 -49.31 -50.37 -26.30
C LYS A 177 -48.61 -49.27 -27.10
N ILE A 178 -48.26 -48.15 -26.48
CA ILE A 178 -47.50 -47.08 -27.15
C ILE A 178 -46.14 -47.61 -27.62
N ILE A 179 -45.42 -48.31 -26.73
CA ILE A 179 -44.10 -48.90 -27.05
C ILE A 179 -44.23 -49.96 -28.14
N ASP A 180 -45.19 -50.88 -28.03
CA ASP A 180 -45.40 -51.95 -29.01
C ASP A 180 -45.72 -51.37 -30.40
N ASN A 181 -46.54 -50.33 -30.47
CA ASN A 181 -46.86 -49.64 -31.73
C ASN A 181 -45.64 -48.92 -32.33
N LEU A 182 -44.82 -48.26 -31.51
CA LEU A 182 -43.57 -47.66 -31.96
C LEU A 182 -42.59 -48.71 -32.50
N TYR A 183 -42.47 -49.84 -31.82
CA TYR A 183 -41.61 -50.94 -32.26
C TYR A 183 -42.10 -51.57 -33.57
N ASN A 184 -43.40 -51.71 -33.76
CA ASN A 184 -43.99 -52.18 -35.01
C ASN A 184 -43.71 -51.21 -36.17
N ASN A 185 -43.84 -49.90 -35.95
CA ASN A 185 -43.49 -48.89 -36.94
C ASN A 185 -42.00 -48.97 -37.33
N LEU A 186 -41.11 -49.18 -36.35
CA LEU A 186 -39.68 -49.40 -36.59
C LEU A 186 -39.42 -50.65 -37.43
N LYS A 187 -40.06 -51.78 -37.08
CA LYS A 187 -39.91 -53.04 -37.82
C LYS A 187 -40.31 -52.90 -39.28
N VAL A 188 -41.40 -52.18 -39.57
CA VAL A 188 -41.85 -51.92 -40.94
C VAL A 188 -40.83 -51.07 -41.72
N CYS A 189 -40.30 -50.00 -41.11
CA CYS A 189 -39.32 -49.13 -41.76
C CYS A 189 -37.92 -49.75 -41.91
N CYS A 190 -37.55 -50.71 -41.06
CA CYS A 190 -36.27 -51.42 -41.11
C CYS A 190 -36.29 -52.67 -41.99
N ASN A 191 -37.46 -53.28 -42.23
CA ASN A 191 -37.61 -54.50 -43.04
C ASN A 191 -37.82 -54.24 -44.54
N THR A 192 -37.66 -53.01 -45.03
CA THR A 192 -37.57 -52.77 -46.47
C THR A 192 -36.23 -53.32 -46.96
N ARG A 193 -36.25 -54.61 -47.37
CA ARG A 193 -35.20 -55.21 -48.20
C ARG A 193 -34.86 -54.22 -49.31
N SER A 194 -33.56 -53.96 -49.48
CA SER A 194 -33.08 -53.20 -50.63
C SER A 194 -33.60 -53.89 -51.89
N PRO A 195 -34.20 -53.16 -52.86
CA PRO A 195 -34.61 -53.74 -54.12
C PRO A 195 -33.34 -54.01 -54.94
N GLY A 196 -32.66 -55.12 -54.64
CA GLY A 196 -31.35 -55.45 -55.23
C GLY A 196 -31.01 -56.94 -55.24
N ASP A 197 -31.52 -57.72 -54.29
CA ASP A 197 -31.24 -59.15 -54.26
C ASP A 197 -32.21 -59.90 -55.19
N ARG A 198 -31.91 -59.88 -56.49
CA ARG A 198 -32.38 -60.93 -57.39
C ARG A 198 -31.66 -62.21 -56.99
N GLU A 199 -32.44 -63.25 -56.69
CA GLU A 199 -31.93 -64.60 -56.52
C GLU A 199 -31.24 -65.03 -57.82
N ASP A 200 -29.92 -65.12 -57.79
CA ASP A 200 -29.16 -65.82 -58.82
C ASP A 200 -29.58 -67.29 -58.79
N LYS A 201 -30.29 -67.70 -59.82
CA LYS A 201 -30.48 -69.11 -60.15
C LYS A 201 -29.12 -69.64 -60.62
N GLU A 202 -28.38 -70.30 -59.73
CA GLU A 202 -27.28 -71.14 -60.16
C GLU A 202 -27.83 -72.33 -60.96
N ASN A 203 -27.34 -72.44 -62.19
CA ASN A 203 -27.47 -73.61 -63.04
C ASN A 203 -26.69 -74.77 -62.42
N GLU A 204 -27.37 -75.85 -62.08
CA GLU A 204 -26.75 -77.18 -62.02
C GLU A 204 -27.22 -77.97 -63.25
N GLU A 205 -26.42 -77.90 -64.32
CA GLU A 205 -26.32 -78.98 -65.30
C GLU A 205 -25.31 -80.00 -64.76
N GLN A 206 -25.79 -81.21 -64.46
CA GLN A 206 -25.07 -82.48 -64.61
C GLN A 206 -26.05 -83.55 -65.08
#